data_AF-A0A845UD15-F1
#
_entry.id   AF-A0A845UD15-F1
#
_cell.length_a   1.000
_cell.length_b   1.000
_cell.length_c   1.000
_cell.angle_alpha   90.00
_cell.angle_beta   90.00
_cell.angle_gamma   90.00
#
_symmetry.space_group_name_H-M   'P 1'
#
loop_
_entity.id
_entity.type
_entity.pdbx_description
1 polymer ?
#
loop_
_entity_poly.entity_id
_entity_poly.type
_entity_poly.pdbx_seq_one_letter_code
_entity_poly.pdbx_strand_id
1 'polypeptide(L)'
;MLIYQYTYAYAAVSPQDGRMDSLVLPEVSGRCMQIFLDEVAQRYPDDTIVMMVDGAGWHKSNDLKLPENLRLLFLPPYSPELNPQEHLWDEVTLENNSHTQIKHVNHG
;
A
#
# COMPACT_ATOMS: atom_id res chain seq x y z
N MET A 1 -17.86 18.01 -23.88
CA MET A 1 -16.54 17.61 -23.38
C MET A 1 -16.78 16.73 -22.15
N LEU A 2 -16.53 15.42 -22.26
CA LEU A 2 -16.64 14.50 -21.12
C LEU A 2 -15.32 14.56 -20.35
N ILE A 3 -15.38 14.98 -19.09
CA ILE A 3 -14.26 14.89 -18.14
C ILE A 3 -14.48 13.63 -17.32
N TYR A 4 -13.64 12.62 -17.52
CA TYR A 4 -13.58 11.47 -16.63
C TYR A 4 -12.91 11.90 -15.33
N GLN A 5 -13.59 11.72 -14.20
CA GLN A 5 -12.96 11.79 -12.88
C GLN A 5 -12.62 10.37 -12.45
N TYR A 6 -11.33 10.12 -12.25
CA TYR A 6 -10.85 8.88 -11.67
C TYR A 6 -10.58 9.13 -10.20
N THR A 7 -10.91 8.15 -9.36
CA THR A 7 -10.49 8.10 -7.97
C THR A 7 -9.68 6.83 -7.79
N TYR A 8 -8.66 6.89 -6.94
CA TYR A 8 -7.71 5.80 -6.76
C TYR A 8 -7.82 5.26 -5.34
N ALA A 9 -7.95 3.94 -5.23
CA ALA A 9 -7.94 3.26 -3.95
C ALA A 9 -6.50 2.90 -3.58
N TYR A 10 -6.05 3.43 -2.44
CA TYR A 10 -4.86 2.98 -1.73
C TYR A 10 -5.33 2.04 -0.65
N ALA A 11 -4.79 0.84 -0.59
CA ALA A 11 -5.21 -0.16 0.38
C ALA A 11 -4.02 -0.98 0.85
N ALA A 12 -4.12 -1.46 2.08
CA ALA A 12 -3.19 -2.41 2.65
C ALA A 12 -3.94 -3.38 3.55
N VAL A 13 -3.50 -4.63 3.55
CA VAL A 13 -4.06 -5.70 4.37
C VAL A 13 -2.97 -6.27 5.26
N SER A 14 -3.29 -6.45 6.54
CA SER A 14 -2.47 -7.17 7.50
C SER A 14 -2.72 -8.68 7.37
N PRO A 15 -1.72 -9.50 7.03
CA PRO A 15 -1.87 -10.94 6.88
C PRO A 15 -2.00 -11.66 8.23
N GLN A 16 -1.66 -11.00 9.33
CA GLN A 16 -1.70 -11.59 10.67
C GLN A 16 -3.14 -11.76 11.17
N ASP A 17 -3.98 -10.77 10.90
CA ASP A 17 -5.33 -10.65 11.46
C ASP A 17 -6.41 -10.30 10.42
N GLY A 18 -6.03 -10.11 9.15
CA GLY A 18 -6.93 -9.80 8.05
C GLY A 18 -7.43 -8.35 8.04
N ARG A 19 -6.91 -7.47 8.91
CA ARG A 19 -7.36 -6.08 8.95
C ARG A 19 -6.94 -5.31 7.70
N MET A 20 -7.86 -4.50 7.17
CA MET A 20 -7.62 -3.68 5.98
C MET A 20 -7.67 -2.20 6.31
N ASP A 21 -6.69 -1.46 5.81
CA ASP A 21 -6.65 -0.01 5.79
C ASP A 21 -6.78 0.48 4.36
N SER A 22 -7.68 1.42 4.09
CA SER A 22 -7.81 2.01 2.78
C SER A 22 -8.09 3.51 2.80
N LEU A 23 -7.72 4.18 1.72
CA LEU A 23 -8.05 5.56 1.42
C LEU A 23 -8.43 5.69 -0.06
N VAL A 24 -9.41 6.54 -0.33
CA VAL A 24 -9.76 6.97 -1.68
C VAL A 24 -9.16 8.34 -1.93
N LEU A 25 -8.20 8.42 -2.86
CA LEU A 25 -7.42 9.62 -3.16
C LEU A 25 -7.59 10.03 -4.64
N PRO A 26 -7.40 11.32 -4.97
CA PRO A 26 -7.77 11.87 -6.28
C PRO A 26 -6.81 11.50 -7.42
N GLU A 27 -5.61 11.01 -7.12
CA GLU A 27 -4.58 10.72 -8.12
C GLU A 27 -3.64 9.62 -7.63
N VAL A 28 -2.90 9.01 -8.56
CA VAL A 28 -1.74 8.20 -8.18
C VAL A 28 -0.48 9.04 -8.21
N SER A 29 0.04 9.34 -7.03
CA SER A 29 1.25 10.16 -6.87
C SER A 29 2.01 9.80 -5.61
N GLY A 30 3.30 10.17 -5.54
CA GLY A 30 4.11 10.04 -4.33
C GLY A 30 3.52 10.83 -3.15
N ARG A 31 2.84 11.95 -3.42
CA ARG A 31 2.13 12.74 -2.39
C ARG A 31 0.95 11.97 -1.79
N CYS A 32 0.12 11.36 -2.62
CA CYS A 32 -0.99 10.52 -2.16
C CYS A 32 -0.47 9.26 -1.44
N MET A 33 0.66 8.70 -1.88
CA MET A 33 1.35 7.63 -1.16
C MET A 33 1.81 8.08 0.24
N GLN A 34 2.44 9.25 0.36
CA GLN A 34 2.85 9.80 1.67
C GLN A 34 1.66 9.92 2.63
N ILE A 35 0.54 10.48 2.15
CA ILE A 35 -0.69 10.59 2.95
C ILE A 35 -1.14 9.22 3.45
N PHE A 36 -1.13 8.21 2.58
CA PHE A 36 -1.50 6.86 2.98
C PHE A 36 -0.56 6.25 4.03
N LEU A 37 0.75 6.45 3.87
CA LEU A 37 1.75 5.97 4.84
C LEU A 37 1.61 6.63 6.20
N ASP A 38 1.40 7.94 6.24
CA ASP A 38 1.22 8.71 7.47
C ASP A 38 -0.05 8.26 8.21
N GLU A 39 -1.14 8.05 7.49
CA GLU A 39 -2.41 7.58 8.03
C GLU A 39 -2.30 6.18 8.64
N VAL A 40 -1.65 5.23 7.94
CA VAL A 40 -1.44 3.87 8.46
C VAL A 40 -0.54 3.90 9.70
N ALA A 41 0.55 4.66 9.67
CA ALA A 41 1.45 4.80 10.82
C ALA A 41 0.76 5.43 12.04
N GLN A 42 -0.12 6.42 11.83
CA GLN A 42 -0.86 7.09 12.89
C GLN A 42 -1.94 6.19 13.51
N ARG A 43 -2.57 5.31 12.73
CA ARG A 43 -3.57 4.37 13.26
C ARG A 43 -2.95 3.34 14.20
N TYR A 44 -1.68 3.00 13.99
CA TYR A 44 -0.97 1.98 14.75
C TYR A 44 0.34 2.53 15.34
N PRO A 45 0.25 3.49 16.27
CA PRO A 45 1.43 4.18 16.79
C PRO A 45 2.36 3.26 17.60
N ASP A 46 1.82 2.19 18.18
CA ASP A 46 2.55 1.23 19.01
C ASP A 46 3.10 0.03 18.21
N ASP A 47 2.76 -0.07 16.93
CA ASP A 47 3.15 -1.18 16.05
C ASP A 47 4.38 -0.83 15.21
N THR A 48 5.22 -1.83 14.93
CA THR A 48 6.28 -1.72 13.91
C THR A 48 5.79 -2.29 12.58
N ILE A 49 5.59 -1.41 11.61
CA ILE A 49 4.95 -1.72 10.34
C ILE A 49 6.02 -1.96 9.26
N VAL A 50 6.01 -3.15 8.65
CA VAL A 50 6.78 -3.42 7.42
C VAL A 50 5.80 -3.56 6.26
N MET A 51 5.73 -2.55 5.41
CA MET A 51 4.81 -2.53 4.27
C MET A 51 5.49 -3.08 3.03
N MET A 52 4.92 -4.13 2.44
CA MET A 52 5.38 -4.77 1.21
C MET A 52 4.77 -4.09 -0.01
N VAL A 53 5.61 -3.41 -0.79
CA VAL A 53 5.19 -2.67 -1.98
C VAL A 53 5.85 -3.24 -3.23
N ASP A 54 5.18 -3.12 -4.36
CA ASP A 54 5.80 -3.47 -5.64
C ASP A 54 6.81 -2.40 -6.09
N GLY A 55 7.41 -2.65 -7.25
CA GLY A 55 8.46 -1.81 -7.79
C GLY A 55 8.01 -0.49 -8.43
N ALA A 56 6.72 -0.11 -8.38
CA ALA A 56 6.19 1.05 -9.08
C ALA A 56 6.86 2.36 -8.64
N GLY A 57 7.04 3.29 -9.60
CA GLY A 57 7.81 4.52 -9.40
C GLY A 57 7.30 5.41 -8.26
N TRP A 58 5.99 5.42 -8.02
CA TRP A 58 5.38 6.18 -6.91
C TRP A 58 5.66 5.59 -5.52
N HIS A 59 5.99 4.30 -5.42
CA HIS A 59 6.42 3.68 -4.15
C HIS A 59 7.90 3.95 -3.87
N LYS A 60 8.67 4.28 -4.91
CA LYS A 60 10.11 4.59 -4.86
C LYS A 60 10.41 6.08 -4.93
N SER A 61 9.42 6.93 -4.73
CA SER A 61 9.67 8.37 -4.76
C SER A 61 10.68 8.72 -3.66
N ASN A 62 11.82 9.27 -4.06
CA ASN A 62 12.91 9.66 -3.14
C ASN A 62 12.49 10.72 -2.11
N ASP A 63 11.30 11.32 -2.29
CA ASP A 63 10.76 12.36 -1.43
C ASP A 63 9.85 11.79 -0.32
N LEU A 64 9.61 10.47 -0.29
CA LEU A 64 8.84 9.84 0.77
C LEU A 64 9.60 9.94 2.11
N LYS A 65 8.95 10.54 3.10
CA LYS A 65 9.43 10.65 4.48
C LYS A 65 8.72 9.59 5.30
N LEU A 66 9.36 8.43 5.44
CA LEU A 66 8.75 7.32 6.18
C LEU A 66 8.60 7.66 7.67
N PRO A 67 7.42 7.44 8.27
CA PRO A 67 7.23 7.50 9.71
C PRO A 67 8.20 6.59 10.47
N GLU A 68 8.54 6.94 11.72
CA GLU A 68 9.56 6.23 12.49
C GLU A 68 9.25 4.75 12.67
N ASN A 69 7.96 4.40 12.82
CA ASN A 69 7.45 3.06 13.01
C ASN A 69 7.13 2.30 11.71
N LEU A 70 7.38 2.89 10.53
CA LEU A 70 7.05 2.28 9.24
C LEU A 70 8.28 2.12 8.33
N ARG A 71 8.43 0.94 7.72
CA ARG A 71 9.45 0.66 6.69
C ARG A 71 8.82 0.04 5.46
N LEU A 72 9.37 0.36 4.28
CA LEU A 72 8.96 -0.26 3.01
C LEU A 72 9.90 -1.42 2.66
N LEU A 73 9.32 -2.55 2.28
CA LEU A 73 10.01 -3.69 1.68
C LEU A 73 9.55 -3.82 0.22
N PHE A 74 10.49 -3.67 -0.71
CA PHE A 74 10.18 -3.76 -2.14
C PHE A 74 10.25 -5.20 -2.61
N LEU A 75 9.22 -5.65 -3.32
CA LEU A 75 9.22 -6.94 -3.99
C LEU A 75 10.27 -6.98 -5.12
N PRO A 76 10.90 -8.16 -5.37
CA PRO A 76 11.77 -8.33 -6.52
C PRO A 76 11.00 -8.08 -7.83
N PRO A 77 11.65 -7.51 -8.85
CA PRO A 77 10.99 -7.21 -10.11
C PRO A 77 10.57 -8.50 -10.82
N TYR A 78 9.37 -8.50 -11.40
CA TYR A 78 8.81 -9.57 -12.23
C TYR A 78 8.62 -10.93 -11.53
N SER A 79 8.24 -10.94 -10.25
CA SER A 79 7.79 -12.15 -9.53
C SER A 79 6.31 -12.06 -9.11
N PRO A 80 5.36 -12.10 -10.07
CA PRO A 80 3.93 -12.09 -9.79
C PRO A 80 3.51 -13.23 -8.84
N GLU A 81 4.13 -14.40 -8.95
CA GLU A 81 3.91 -15.55 -8.05
C GLU A 81 4.33 -15.32 -6.59
N LEU A 82 5.16 -14.30 -6.32
CA LEU A 82 5.57 -13.89 -4.98
C LEU A 82 4.79 -12.68 -4.47
N ASN A 83 3.80 -12.22 -5.23
CA ASN A 83 2.89 -11.17 -4.84
C ASN A 83 1.57 -11.83 -4.38
N PRO A 84 1.35 -12.09 -3.08
CA PRO A 84 0.10 -12.66 -2.56
C PRO A 84 -1.12 -11.82 -2.96
N GLN A 85 -0.89 -10.60 -3.43
CA GLN A 85 -1.86 -9.66 -3.96
C GLN A 85 -2.61 -10.26 -5.15
N GLU A 86 -1.92 -10.94 -6.06
CA GLU A 86 -2.58 -11.51 -7.24
C GLU A 86 -3.63 -12.56 -6.85
N HIS A 87 -3.40 -13.32 -5.78
CA HIS A 87 -4.35 -14.31 -5.27
C HIS A 87 -5.49 -13.73 -4.41
N LEU A 88 -5.32 -12.54 -3.81
CA LEU A 88 -6.37 -11.88 -3.01
C LEU A 88 -7.38 -11.11 -3.87
N TRP A 89 -7.01 -10.69 -5.08
CA TRP A 89 -7.90 -9.95 -5.98
C TRP A 89 -8.69 -10.82 -6.97
N ASP A 90 -8.44 -12.13 -7.03
CA ASP A 90 -9.24 -13.05 -7.87
C ASP A 90 -10.72 -13.08 -7.46
N GLU A 91 -11.06 -12.82 -6.19
CA GLU A 91 -12.45 -12.69 -5.71
C GLU A 91 -12.99 -11.25 -5.73
N VAL A 92 -12.11 -10.25 -5.86
CA VAL A 92 -12.47 -8.83 -5.90
C VAL A 92 -12.02 -8.26 -7.25
N THR A 93 -12.64 -8.73 -8.32
CA THR A 93 -12.54 -8.07 -9.63
C THR A 93 -13.25 -6.73 -9.57
N LEU A 94 -12.55 -5.71 -9.10
CA LEU A 94 -12.79 -4.33 -9.51
C LEU A 94 -11.55 -3.91 -10.29
N GLU A 95 -11.74 -3.36 -11.47
CA GLU A 95 -10.71 -2.83 -12.39
C GLU A 95 -9.93 -1.66 -11.75
N ASN A 96 -9.23 -1.92 -10.64
CA ASN A 96 -8.61 -0.91 -9.81
C ASN A 96 -7.17 -1.34 -9.53
N ASN A 97 -6.23 -0.56 -10.06
CA ASN A 97 -4.80 -0.66 -9.81
C ASN A 97 -4.46 -0.28 -8.36
N SER A 98 -4.92 -1.06 -7.37
CA SER A 98 -4.58 -0.90 -5.96
C SER A 98 -3.33 -1.72 -5.65
N HIS A 99 -2.20 -1.03 -5.57
CA HIS A 99 -0.89 -1.59 -5.22
C HIS A 99 -0.62 -1.27 -3.76
N THR A 100 -0.53 -2.28 -2.88
CA THR A 100 0.20 -2.31 -1.58
C THR A 100 -0.27 -3.48 -0.70
N GLN A 101 0.66 -4.27 -0.17
CA GLN A 101 0.42 -5.25 0.91
C GLN A 101 1.23 -4.86 2.15
N ILE A 102 0.85 -5.28 3.36
CA ILE A 102 1.68 -5.09 4.57
C ILE A 102 2.08 -6.45 5.11
N LYS A 103 3.30 -6.60 5.60
CA LYS A 103 3.68 -7.72 6.48
C LYS A 103 3.99 -7.16 7.86
N HIS A 104 3.09 -7.38 8.80
CA HIS A 104 3.34 -7.01 10.19
C HIS A 104 4.44 -7.91 10.79
N VAL A 105 5.43 -7.32 11.48
CA VAL A 105 6.43 -8.06 12.26
C VAL A 105 6.51 -7.40 13.63
N ASN A 106 5.76 -7.93 14.60
CA ASN A 106 5.99 -7.61 16.00
C ASN A 106 7.13 -8.48 16.55
N HIS A 107 8.14 -7.83 17.14
CA HIS A 107 8.98 -8.46 18.15
C HIS A 107 8.46 -8.02 19.52
N GLY A 108 7.66 -8.90 20.13
CA GLY A 108 7.16 -8.85 21.49
C GLY A 108 6.75 -10.25 21.91
#